data_AF-A0A367J4Z1-F1
#
_entry.id   AF-A0A367J4Z1-F1
#
_cell.length_a   1.000
_cell.length_b   1.000
_cell.length_c   1.000
_cell.angle_alpha   90.00
_cell.angle_beta   90.00
_cell.angle_gamma   90.00
#
_symmetry.space_group_name_H-M   'P 1'
#
loop_
_entity.id
_entity.type
_entity.pdbx_description
1 polymer ?
#
loop_
_entity_poly.entity_id
_entity_poly.type
_entity_poly.pdbx_seq_one_letter_code
_entity_poly.pdbx_strand_id
1 'polypeptide(L)' 'MYSTLNNHINPAGWSQWSNSSPNTSGVTFAEYSNNGPSAWSSARVSFAKQLTAAQVSQYSTAKVFGSTFWIDSSG' A
#
# COMPACT_ATOMS: atom_id res chain seq x y z
N MET A 1 2.68 1.70 -3.72
CA MET A 1 4.03 2.08 -3.28
C MET A 1 4.71 2.66 -4.49
N TYR A 2 5.47 3.74 -4.36
CA TYR A 2 6.09 4.44 -5.49
C TYR A 2 5.07 4.84 -6.59
N SER A 3 3.91 5.33 -6.18
CA SER A 3 2.80 5.65 -7.07
C SER A 3 2.33 7.10 -6.89
N THR A 4 1.69 7.68 -7.91
CA THR A 4 1.04 9.00 -7.82
C THR A 4 -0.43 8.86 -7.44
N LEU A 5 -0.83 9.48 -6.32
CA LEU A 5 -2.21 9.51 -5.84
C LEU A 5 -2.80 10.92 -6.01
N ASN A 6 -3.76 11.05 -6.93
CA ASN A 6 -4.47 12.30 -7.21
C ASN A 6 -5.60 12.56 -6.20
N ASN A 7 -6.17 13.77 -6.23
CA ASN A 7 -7.05 14.33 -5.20
C ASN A 7 -8.43 13.66 -5.07
N HIS A 8 -8.75 12.64 -5.84
CA HIS A 8 -10.00 11.88 -5.74
C HIS A 8 -9.96 10.81 -4.64
N ILE A 9 -8.77 10.49 -4.10
CA ILE A 9 -8.63 9.58 -2.97
C ILE A 9 -8.96 10.33 -1.68
N ASN A 10 -9.95 9.82 -0.94
CA ASN A 10 -10.35 10.35 0.36
C ASN A 10 -9.14 10.38 1.33
N PRO A 11 -8.95 11.43 2.15
CA PRO A 11 -7.85 11.51 3.12
C PRO A 11 -7.75 10.31 4.06
N ALA A 12 -8.88 9.66 4.40
CA ALA A 12 -8.93 8.41 5.15
C ALA A 12 -8.15 7.26 4.48
N GLY A 13 -8.08 7.27 3.14
CA GLY A 13 -7.34 6.33 2.28
C GLY A 13 -8.03 4.99 2.09
N TRP A 14 -8.54 4.40 3.18
CA TRP A 14 -9.15 3.08 3.20
C TRP A 14 -10.48 3.11 3.94
N SER A 15 -11.40 2.22 3.56
CA SER A 15 -12.67 2.02 4.25
C SER A 15 -12.72 0.62 4.85
N GLN A 16 -13.31 0.49 6.03
CA GLN A 16 -13.71 -0.82 6.54
C GLN A 16 -14.72 -1.47 5.60
N TRP A 17 -14.76 -2.81 5.59
CA TRP A 17 -15.68 -3.54 4.71
C TRP A 17 -17.15 -3.32 5.10
N SER A 18 -17.48 -3.41 6.39
CA SER A 18 -18.80 -3.13 6.94
C SER A 18 -18.74 -2.84 8.44
N ASN A 19 -19.84 -2.34 9.03
CA ASN A 19 -19.91 -2.11 10.47
C ASN A 19 -19.91 -3.43 11.29
N SER A 20 -20.58 -4.48 10.79
CA SER A 20 -20.66 -5.79 11.45
C SER A 20 -19.43 -6.66 11.22
N SER A 21 -18.70 -6.42 10.14
CA SER A 21 -17.46 -7.11 9.81
C SER A 21 -16.49 -6.10 9.20
N PRO A 22 -15.74 -5.35 10.04
CA PRO A 22 -14.81 -4.33 9.55
C PRO A 22 -13.69 -4.89 8.67
N ASN A 23 -13.24 -6.12 8.95
CA ASN A 23 -12.16 -6.82 8.24
C ASN A 23 -10.85 -6.01 8.15
N THR A 24 -10.59 -5.18 9.16
CA THR A 24 -9.39 -4.36 9.27
C THR A 24 -8.27 -5.02 10.08
N SER A 25 -8.61 -6.02 10.90
CA SER A 25 -7.67 -6.82 11.68
C SER A 25 -7.11 -7.98 10.83
N GLY A 26 -5.83 -8.30 11.00
CA GLY A 26 -5.15 -9.36 10.25
C GLY A 26 -4.80 -9.03 8.79
N VAL A 27 -5.20 -7.85 8.30
CA VAL A 27 -4.89 -7.34 6.97
C VAL A 27 -3.83 -6.24 7.07
N THR A 28 -2.93 -6.17 6.10
CA THR A 28 -1.95 -5.08 6.01
C THR A 28 -2.36 -4.08 4.94
N PHE A 29 -2.90 -2.94 5.37
CA PHE A 29 -3.14 -1.77 4.52
C PHE A 29 -1.94 -0.84 4.65
N ALA A 30 -1.16 -0.69 3.57
CA ALA A 30 0.12 -0.03 3.67
C ALA A 30 0.48 0.83 2.46
N GLU A 31 1.14 1.95 2.71
CA GLU A 31 1.67 2.86 1.70
C GLU A 31 3.16 3.11 1.91
N TYR A 32 3.89 3.32 0.82
CA TYR A 32 5.30 3.70 0.84
C TYR A 32 5.63 4.62 -0.32
N SER A 33 6.26 5.76 -0.02
CA SER A 33 6.82 6.68 -1.01
C SER A 33 5.88 7.02 -2.18
N ASN A 34 4.58 7.12 -1.90
CA ASN A 34 3.61 7.65 -2.86
C ASN A 34 3.79 9.17 -2.96
N ASN A 35 3.50 9.75 -4.12
CA ASN A 35 3.50 11.19 -4.35
C ASN A 35 2.11 11.68 -4.81
N GLY A 36 1.97 12.97 -5.04
CA GLY A 36 0.69 13.59 -5.43
C GLY A 36 -0.13 14.10 -4.24
N PRO A 37 -1.23 14.83 -4.51
CA PRO A 37 -2.00 15.55 -3.50
C PRO A 37 -2.66 14.65 -2.46
N SER A 38 -2.90 13.38 -2.79
CA SER A 38 -3.46 12.39 -1.85
C SER A 38 -2.45 11.35 -1.39
N ALA A 39 -1.15 11.65 -1.46
CA ALA A 39 -0.11 10.87 -0.80
C ALA A 39 -0.35 10.77 0.72
N TRP A 40 0.42 9.91 1.40
CA TRP A 40 0.25 9.66 2.82
C TRP A 40 0.19 10.95 3.65
N SER A 41 -0.77 11.01 4.58
CA SER A 41 -0.88 12.05 5.60
C SER A 41 -1.38 11.45 6.92
N SER A 42 -1.31 12.25 8.00
CA SER A 42 -1.85 11.86 9.31
C SER A 42 -3.38 11.71 9.33
N ALA A 43 -4.08 12.02 8.24
CA ALA A 43 -5.52 11.82 8.10
C ALA A 43 -5.92 10.37 7.75
N ARG A 44 -4.95 9.49 7.47
CA ARG A 44 -5.21 8.08 7.21
C ARG A 44 -5.85 7.41 8.42
N VAL A 45 -6.76 6.48 8.14
CA VAL A 45 -7.35 5.61 9.17
C VAL A 45 -6.28 4.89 9.98
N SER A 46 -6.53 4.70 11.27
CA SER A 46 -5.54 4.20 12.24
C SER A 46 -5.03 2.79 11.95
N PHE A 47 -5.76 1.99 11.17
CA PHE A 47 -5.34 0.65 10.75
C PHE A 47 -4.44 0.65 9.50
N ALA A 48 -4.27 1.78 8.83
CA ALA A 48 -3.33 1.92 7.73
C ALA A 48 -1.91 2.15 8.26
N LYS A 49 -0.90 1.74 7.49
CA LYS A 49 0.51 1.84 7.87
C LYS A 49 1.31 2.60 6.82
N GLN A 50 2.10 3.57 7.26
CA GLN A 50 3.21 4.07 6.44
C GLN A 50 4.41 3.18 6.66
N LEU A 51 4.90 2.57 5.58
CA LEU A 51 6.06 1.69 5.67
C LEU A 51 7.36 2.49 5.77
N THR A 52 8.37 1.85 6.35
CA THR A 52 9.76 2.28 6.26
C THR A 52 10.45 1.63 5.05
N ALA A 53 11.63 2.13 4.69
CA ALA A 53 12.46 1.53 3.64
C ALA A 53 12.82 0.05 3.95
N ALA A 54 13.03 -0.28 5.22
CA ALA A 54 13.29 -1.66 5.63
C ALA A 54 12.06 -2.57 5.42
N GLN A 55 10.86 -2.07 5.70
CA GLN A 55 9.62 -2.83 5.52
C GLN A 55 9.24 -2.97 4.04
N VAL A 56 9.46 -1.94 3.22
CA VAL A 56 9.15 -2.01 1.78
C VAL A 56 10.01 -3.05 1.05
N SER A 57 11.20 -3.35 1.56
CA SER A 57 12.09 -4.40 1.02
C SER A 57 11.46 -5.80 1.01
N GLN A 58 10.37 -6.02 1.75
CA GLN A 58 9.62 -7.28 1.74
C GLN A 58 8.69 -7.41 0.53
N TYR A 59 8.42 -6.31 -0.17
CA TYR A 59 7.48 -6.24 -1.30
C TYR A 59 8.20 -6.11 -2.65
N SER A 60 9.45 -6.57 -2.74
CA SER A 60 10.14 -6.65 -4.03
C SER A 60 9.50 -7.71 -4.93
N THR A 61 9.63 -7.56 -6.24
CA THR A 61 9.11 -8.51 -7.24
C THR A 61 9.49 -9.95 -6.92
N ALA A 62 10.76 -10.20 -6.59
CA ALA A 62 11.24 -11.53 -6.23
C ALA A 62 10.60 -12.09 -4.95
N LYS A 63 10.31 -11.25 -3.95
CA LYS A 63 9.66 -11.70 -2.71
C LYS A 63 8.15 -11.91 -2.87
N VAL A 64 7.50 -11.09 -3.69
CA VAL A 64 6.06 -11.22 -3.98
C VAL A 64 5.80 -12.48 -4.80
N PHE A 65 6.62 -12.75 -5.81
CA PHE A 65 6.41 -13.87 -6.73
C PHE A 65 7.26 -15.12 -6.42
N GLY A 66 8.13 -15.07 -5.41
CA GLY A 66 9.05 -16.15 -5.04
C GLY A 66 10.22 -16.36 -6.01
N SER A 67 10.10 -15.91 -7.26
CA SER A 67 11.17 -15.85 -8.25
C SER A 67 10.80 -14.92 -9.40
N THR A 68 11.80 -14.56 -10.23
CA THR A 68 11.63 -13.71 -11.42
C THR A 68 12.06 -14.41 -12.72
N PHE A 69 12.41 -15.71 -12.70
CA PHE A 69 12.91 -16.43 -13.89
C PHE A 69 11.91 -16.46 -15.05
N TRP A 70 10.61 -16.36 -14.74
CA TRP A 70 9.50 -16.41 -15.70
C TRP A 70 9.15 -15.02 -16.25
N ILE A 71 9.72 -13.96 -15.69
CA ILE A 71 9.47 -12.59 -16.15
C ILE A 71 10.31 -12.39 -17.41
N ASP A 72 9.65 -12.03 -18.51
CA ASP A 72 10.32 -11.72 -19.75
C ASP A 72 11.25 -10.51 -19.55
N SER A 73 12.53 -10.70 -19.92
CA SER A 73 13.54 -9.65 -19.89
C SER A 73 13.70 -8.93 -21.23
N SER A 74 12.87 -9.27 -22.22
CA SER A 74 12.80 -8.60 -23.52
C SER A 74 12.10 -7.25 -23.35
N GLY A 75 12.89 -6.20 -23.16
CA GLY A 75 12.43 -4.80 -23.26
C GLY A 75 12.66 -4.23 -24.64
#